data_AF-A0A1I1ZUE3-F1
#
_entry.id   AF-A0A1I1ZUE3-F1
#
_cell.length_a   1.000
_cell.length_b   1.000
_cell.length_c   1.000
_cell.angle_alpha   90.00
_cell.angle_beta   90.00
_cell.angle_gamma   90.00
#
_symmetry.space_group_name_H-M   'P 1'
#
loop_
_entity.id
_entity.type
_entity.pdbx_description
1 polymer ?
#
loop_
_entity_poly.entity_id
_entity_poly.type
_entity_poly.pdbx_seq_one_letter_code
_entity_poly.pdbx_strand_id
1 'polypeptide(L)' 'MNNECTIENCTKPVKARELCSMHHQRLMRHGDPLTIRPRRTKIVTNCKWINCTKSASTKGYCSKHYYIHRVTRTV' A
#
# COMPACT_ATOMS: atom_id res chain seq x y z
N MET A 1 -34.13 4.95 -7.77
CA MET A 1 -33.37 4.23 -6.71
C MET A 1 -31.97 4.80 -6.70
N ASN A 2 -31.66 5.66 -5.72
CA ASN A 2 -30.36 6.32 -5.64
C ASN A 2 -29.39 5.40 -4.89
N ASN A 3 -28.55 4.68 -5.62
CA ASN A 3 -27.62 3.71 -5.05
C ASN A 3 -26.25 4.36 -4.84
N GLU A 4 -26.21 5.56 -4.27
CA GLU A 4 -24.99 6.34 -4.03
C GLU A 4 -24.49 6.14 -2.60
N CYS A 5 -23.17 6.25 -2.43
CA CYS A 5 -22.53 6.10 -1.13
C CYS A 5 -23.08 7.11 -0.10
N THR A 6 -23.31 6.66 1.13
CA THR A 6 -23.75 7.53 2.25
C THR A 6 -22.71 8.57 2.68
N ILE A 7 -21.48 8.52 2.14
CA ILE A 7 -20.43 9.47 2.49
C ILE A 7 -20.60 10.75 1.70
N GLU A 8 -20.63 11.88 2.41
CA GLU A 8 -20.70 13.22 1.81
C GLU A 8 -19.59 13.40 0.76
N ASN A 9 -19.93 14.00 -0.38
CA ASN A 9 -19.04 14.17 -1.54
C ASN A 9 -18.58 12.85 -2.20
N CYS A 10 -19.36 11.76 -2.09
CA CYS A 10 -19.08 10.50 -2.80
C CYS A 10 -20.25 10.04 -3.67
N THR A 11 -20.15 10.28 -4.98
CA THR A 11 -21.14 9.86 -6.00
C THR A 11 -20.91 8.43 -6.52
N LYS A 12 -20.08 7.64 -5.82
CA LYS A 12 -19.77 6.27 -6.24
C LYS A 12 -20.91 5.32 -5.85
N PRO A 13 -21.21 4.29 -6.65
CA PRO A 13 -22.28 3.37 -6.34
C PRO A 13 -22.01 2.57 -5.07
N VAL A 14 -23.07 2.35 -4.27
CA VAL A 14 -23.06 1.48 -3.10
C VAL A 14 -22.75 0.07 -3.54
N LYS A 15 -21.84 -0.57 -2.82
CA LYS A 15 -21.49 -1.98 -2.98
C LYS A 15 -21.94 -2.83 -1.80
N ALA A 16 -21.79 -2.32 -0.57
CA ALA A 16 -22.18 -3.02 0.65
C ALA A 16 -22.28 -2.03 1.81
N ARG A 17 -23.18 -2.29 2.76
CA ARG A 17 -23.40 -1.45 3.96
C ARG A 17 -23.58 0.03 3.63
N GLU A 18 -24.34 0.36 2.59
CA GLU A 18 -24.60 1.74 2.14
C GLU A 18 -23.32 2.52 1.74
N LEU A 19 -22.20 1.81 1.59
CA LEU A 19 -20.90 2.38 1.23
C LEU A 19 -20.46 1.90 -0.15
N CYS A 20 -19.74 2.76 -0.87
CA CYS A 20 -19.04 2.35 -2.07
C CYS A 20 -17.91 1.38 -1.73
N SER A 21 -17.40 0.66 -2.74
CA SER A 21 -16.34 -0.33 -2.55
C SER A 21 -15.10 0.22 -1.82
N MET A 22 -14.75 1.48 -2.03
CA MET A 22 -13.60 2.14 -1.40
C MET A 22 -13.85 2.42 0.09
N HIS A 23 -14.99 3.03 0.42
CA HIS A 23 -15.34 3.36 1.81
C HIS A 23 -15.60 2.11 2.64
N HIS A 24 -16.27 1.10 2.06
CA HIS A 24 -16.43 -0.20 2.70
C HIS A 24 -15.06 -0.85 2.99
N GLN A 25 -14.10 -0.78 2.06
CA GLN A 25 -12.75 -1.32 2.27
C GLN A 25 -11.96 -0.56 3.34
N ARG A 26 -12.10 0.77 3.43
CA ARG A 26 -11.49 1.58 4.49
C ARG A 26 -12.07 1.24 5.85
N LEU A 27 -13.39 1.16 5.95
CA LEU A 27 -14.09 0.71 7.16
C LEU A 27 -13.58 -0.66 7.63
N MET A 28 -13.46 -1.64 6.74
CA MET A 28 -12.98 -2.98 7.08
C MET A 28 -11.51 -3.03 7.53
N ARG A 29 -10.64 -2.18 6.97
CA ARG A 29 -9.20 -2.19 7.27
C ARG A 29 -8.80 -1.30 8.44
N HIS A 30 -9.56 -0.23 8.67
CA HIS A 30 -9.16 0.87 9.55
C HIS A 30 -10.24 1.27 10.56
N GLY A 31 -11.45 0.70 10.48
CA GLY A 31 -12.57 1.03 11.38
C GLY A 31 -13.34 2.29 10.98
N ASP A 32 -12.84 3.07 10.03
CA ASP A 32 -13.47 4.31 9.58
C ASP A 32 -13.43 4.45 8.03
N PRO A 33 -14.58 4.67 7.36
CA PRO A 33 -14.65 4.86 5.92
C PRO A 33 -13.94 6.13 5.44
N LEU A 34 -13.85 7.17 6.25
CA LEU A 34 -13.22 8.44 5.90
C LEU A 34 -11.71 8.45 6.08
N THR A 35 -11.13 7.36 6.59
CA THR A 35 -9.69 7.26 6.81
C THR A 35 -8.91 7.46 5.49
N ILE A 36 -8.22 8.60 5.42
CA ILE A 36 -7.27 8.92 4.36
C ILE A 36 -5.87 8.68 4.91
N ARG A 37 -5.15 7.73 4.31
CA ARG A 37 -3.72 7.52 4.60
C ARG A 37 -2.89 8.12 3.48
N PRO A 38 -1.83 8.88 3.80
CA PRO A 38 -0.93 9.39 2.77
C PRO A 38 -0.34 8.22 1.99
N ARG A 39 -0.24 8.39 0.66
CA ARG A 39 0.44 7.42 -0.17
C ARG A 39 1.90 7.37 0.28
N ARG A 40 2.38 6.20 0.70
CA ARG A 40 3.79 6.02 1.04
C ARG A 40 4.62 6.22 -0.23
N THR A 41 5.33 7.34 -0.34
CA THR A 41 6.27 7.58 -1.43
C THR A 41 7.43 6.59 -1.32
N LYS A 42 7.74 5.89 -2.42
CA LYS A 42 8.89 4.99 -2.46
C LYS A 42 10.16 5.83 -2.53
N ILE A 43 10.94 5.83 -1.46
CA ILE A 43 12.26 6.47 -1.45
C ILE A 43 13.19 5.60 -2.29
N VAL A 44 13.59 6.09 -3.46
CA VAL A 44 14.55 5.42 -4.33
C VAL A 44 15.94 5.68 -3.77
N THR A 45 16.57 4.65 -3.22
CA THR A 45 17.95 4.69 -2.71
C THR A 45 18.79 3.70 -3.49
N ASN A 46 20.12 3.84 -3.47
CA ASN A 46 21.00 2.80 -3.98
C ASN A 46 20.94 1.55 -3.10
N CYS A 47 21.20 0.40 -3.72
CA CYS A 47 21.32 -0.86 -3.03
C CYS A 47 22.48 -0.81 -2.03
N LYS A 48 22.21 -1.15 -0.77
CA LYS A 48 23.19 -1.21 0.33
C LYS A 48 24.27 -2.29 0.17
N TRP A 49 24.19 -3.10 -0.88
CA TRP A 49 25.18 -4.14 -1.15
C TRP A 49 26.47 -3.53 -1.66
N ILE A 50 27.61 -4.08 -1.23
CA ILE A 50 28.95 -3.60 -1.60
C ILE A 50 29.08 -3.57 -3.12
N ASN A 51 29.47 -2.41 -3.67
CA ASN A 51 29.65 -2.19 -5.10
C ASN A 51 28.39 -2.45 -5.97
N CYS A 52 27.19 -2.12 -5.46
CA CYS A 52 25.96 -2.21 -6.23
C CYS A 52 25.37 -0.83 -6.57
N THR A 53 25.34 -0.48 -7.86
CA THR A 53 24.77 0.78 -8.36
C THR A 53 23.27 0.72 -8.61
N LYS A 54 22.64 -0.46 -8.48
CA LYS A 54 21.20 -0.63 -8.72
C LYS A 54 20.38 0.03 -7.62
N SER A 55 19.18 0.50 -7.95
CA SER A 55 18.24 1.02 -6.97
C SER A 55 17.70 -0.09 -6.05
N ALA A 56 17.59 0.23 -4.77
CA ALA A 56 16.95 -0.60 -3.77
C ALA A 56 15.45 -0.71 -4.03
N SER A 57 14.95 -1.95 -4.11
CA SER A 57 13.53 -2.25 -4.24
C SER A 57 12.88 -2.45 -2.88
N THR A 58 13.56 -3.15 -1.95
CA THR A 58 13.01 -3.59 -0.67
C THR A 58 14.11 -3.65 0.41
N LYS A 59 13.81 -3.15 1.62
CA LYS A 59 14.74 -3.14 2.78
C LYS A 59 16.15 -2.59 2.48
N GLY A 60 16.26 -1.68 1.51
CA GLY A 60 17.56 -1.10 1.11
C GLY A 60 18.38 -1.97 0.16
N TYR A 61 17.86 -3.07 -0.36
CA TYR A 61 18.55 -3.92 -1.35
C TYR A 61 17.80 -3.95 -2.68
N CYS A 62 18.52 -4.14 -3.78
CA CYS A 62 17.91 -4.50 -5.05
C CYS A 62 17.33 -5.93 -4.97
N SER A 63 16.47 -6.33 -5.91
CA SER A 63 15.76 -7.63 -5.81
C SER A 63 16.71 -8.83 -5.69
N LYS A 64 17.85 -8.81 -6.40
CA LYS A 64 18.88 -9.87 -6.32
C LYS A 64 19.56 -9.91 -4.94
N HIS A 65 20.00 -8.76 -4.44
CA HIS A 65 20.67 -8.69 -3.14
C HIS A 65 19.71 -8.84 -1.97
N TYR A 66 18.42 -8.53 -2.14
CA TYR A 66 17.39 -8.86 -1.17
C TYR A 66 17.20 -10.38 -1.05
N TYR A 67 17.24 -11.12 -2.18
CA TYR A 67 17.20 -12.58 -2.19
C TYR A 67 18.41 -13.19 -1.47
N ILE A 68 19.61 -12.67 -1.72
CA ILE A 68 20.81 -13.18 -1.04
C ILE A 68 20.73 -12.87 0.46
N HIS A 69 20.47 -11.61 0.82
CA HIS A 69 20.34 -11.17 2.21
C HIS A 69 19.28 -11.95 3.00
N ARG A 70 18.15 -12.35 2.39
CA ARG A 70 17.13 -13.15 3.09
C ARG A 70 17.58 -14.60 3.34
N VAL A 71 18.41 -15.18 2.47
CA VAL A 71 18.88 -16.58 2.57
C VAL A 71 20.12 -16.68 3.46
N THR A 72 21.01 -15.68 3.45
CA THR A 72 22.23 -15.69 4.27
C THR A 72 22.01 -15.26 5.72
N ARG A 73 20.81 -14.78 6.09
CA ARG A 73 20.43 -14.43 7.48
C ARG A 73 19.71 -15.53 8.24
N THR A 74 19.48 -16.67 7.58
CA THR A 74 18.82 -17.84 8.15
C THR A 74 19.78 -18.99 8.46
N VAL A 75 21.09 -18.73 8.33
CA VAL A 75 22.22 -19.53 8.81
C VAL A 75 22.96 -18.72 9.85
#